data_AF-A0A8C9F404-F1
#
_entry.id   AF-A0A8C9F404-F1
#
_cell.length_a   1.000
_cell.length_b   1.000
_cell.length_c   1.000
_cell.angle_alpha   90.00
_cell.angle_beta   90.00
_cell.angle_gamma   90.00
#
_symmetry.space_group_name_H-M   'P 1'
#
loop_
_entity.id
_entity.type
_entity.pdbx_description
1 polymer ?
#
loop_
_entity_poly.entity_id
_entity_poly.type
_entity_poly.pdbx_seq_one_letter_code
_entity_poly.pdbx_strand_id
1 'polypeptide(L)' 'QKWFEGFNWEGLRKGTLTPPIIPSVASPTDTSNFDSFPEDNDEPPPDDNSGWDIDF' A
#
# COMPACT_ATOMS: atom_id res chain seq x y z
N GLN A 1 3.80 -19.05 21.43
CA GLN A 1 3.01 -19.22 20.19
C GLN A 1 3.82 -20.09 19.24
N LYS A 2 3.39 -21.34 18.96
CA LYS A 2 4.17 -22.26 18.10
C LYS A 2 4.06 -21.99 16.60
N TRP A 3 3.06 -21.19 16.20
CA TRP A 3 2.79 -20.90 14.78
C TRP A 3 3.97 -20.19 14.07
N PHE A 4 4.75 -19.40 14.81
CA PHE A 4 5.92 -18.66 14.28
C PHE A 4 7.26 -19.28 14.69
N GLU A 5 7.24 -20.52 15.18
CA GLU A 5 8.48 -21.21 15.54
C GLU A 5 9.38 -21.33 14.31
N GLY A 6 10.61 -20.83 14.40
CA GLY A 6 11.56 -20.78 13.27
C GLY A 6 11.35 -19.62 12.29
N PHE A 7 10.33 -18.77 12.47
CA PHE A 7 10.15 -17.59 11.62
C PHE A 7 11.27 -16.56 11.87
N ASN A 8 11.94 -16.13 10.79
CA ASN A 8 13.05 -15.18 10.88
C ASN A 8 12.56 -13.72 10.95
N TRP A 9 12.17 -13.29 12.15
CA TRP A 9 11.73 -11.92 12.43
C TRP A 9 12.80 -10.86 12.11
N GLU A 10 14.06 -11.16 12.38
CA GLU A 10 15.18 -10.26 12.05
C GLU A 10 15.34 -10.10 10.54
N GLY A 11 15.16 -11.17 9.77
CA GLY A 11 15.18 -11.12 8.31
C GLY A 11 14.03 -10.32 7.72
N LEU A 12 12.83 -10.43 8.31
CA LEU A 12 11.69 -9.60 7.94
C LEU A 12 12.01 -8.11 8.17
N ARG A 13 12.49 -7.75 9.37
CA ARG A 13 12.83 -6.36 9.73
C ARG A 13 13.93 -5.76 8.85
N LYS A 14 14.90 -6.57 8.43
CA LYS A 14 16.00 -6.15 7.56
C LYS A 14 15.64 -6.18 6.06
N GLY A 15 14.46 -6.65 5.69
CA GLY A 15 14.06 -6.83 4.29
C GLY A 15 14.87 -7.91 3.55
N THR A 16 15.49 -8.85 4.27
CA THR A 16 16.30 -9.94 3.68
C THR A 16 15.52 -11.24 3.54
N LEU A 17 14.32 -11.33 4.12
CA LEU A 17 13.44 -12.48 3.96
C LEU A 17 12.69 -12.38 2.64
N THR A 18 12.86 -13.36 1.75
CA THR A 18 12.11 -13.42 0.49
C THR A 18 10.61 -13.56 0.77
N PRO A 19 9.76 -12.67 0.25
CA PRO A 19 8.32 -12.79 0.45
C PRO A 19 7.77 -13.98 -0.35
N PRO A 20 6.65 -14.58 0.09
CA PRO A 20 6.05 -15.72 -0.60
C PRO A 20 5.50 -15.39 -1.99
N ILE A 21 5.19 -14.11 -2.25
CA ILE A 21 4.71 -13.60 -3.54
C ILE A 21 5.55 -12.36 -3.88
N ILE A 22 6.16 -12.36 -5.05
CA ILE A 22 6.95 -11.24 -5.58
C ILE A 22 6.21 -10.69 -6.81
N PRO A 23 5.50 -9.55 -6.70
CA PRO A 23 4.90 -8.91 -7.87
C PRO A 23 6.01 -8.34 -8.77
N SER A 24 5.81 -8.42 -10.08
CA SER A 24 6.67 -7.72 -11.04
C SER A 24 6.27 -6.25 -11.09
N VAL A 25 7.26 -5.35 -11.00
CA VAL A 25 7.07 -3.90 -11.15
C VAL A 25 8.13 -3.41 -12.14
N ALA A 26 7.71 -3.00 -13.33
CA ALA A 26 8.61 -2.65 -14.43
C ALA A 26 9.20 -1.23 -14.30
N SER A 27 8.49 -0.32 -13.62
CA SER A 27 8.91 1.08 -13.47
C SER A 27 8.21 1.75 -12.28
N PRO A 28 8.67 2.94 -11.83
CA PRO A 28 7.99 3.71 -10.78
C PRO A 28 6.55 4.13 -11.10
N THR A 29 6.12 4.07 -12.37
CA THR A 29 4.77 4.41 -12.82
C THR A 29 3.97 3.18 -13.29
N ASP A 30 4.44 1.96 -12.98
CA ASP A 30 3.75 0.73 -13.34
C ASP A 30 2.53 0.49 -12.44
N THR A 31 1.34 0.54 -13.02
CA THR A 31 0.06 0.31 -12.34
C THR A 31 -0.52 -1.08 -12.62
N SER A 32 0.24 -2.01 -13.20
CA SER A 32 -0.27 -3.33 -13.64
C SER A 32 -0.73 -4.27 -12.53
N ASN A 33 -0.32 -4.02 -11.29
CA ASN A 33 -0.78 -4.76 -10.11
C ASN A 33 -2.02 -4.12 -9.44
N PHE A 34 -2.62 -3.10 -10.06
CA PHE A 34 -3.86 -2.45 -9.64
C PHE A 34 -4.95 -2.64 -10.69
N ASP A 35 -6.21 -2.56 -10.27
CA ASP A 35 -7.32 -2.49 -11.19
C ASP A 35 -7.32 -1.16 -11.96
N SER A 36 -7.86 -1.16 -13.17
CA SER A 36 -8.02 0.06 -13.98
C SER A 36 -9.37 0.70 -13.70
N PHE A 37 -9.35 2.01 -13.47
CA PHE A 37 -10.54 2.84 -13.28
C PHE A 37 -10.55 3.98 -14.30
N PRO A 38 -11.73 4.45 -14.74
CA PRO A 38 -11.82 5.66 -15.55
C PRO A 38 -11.34 6.88 -14.76
N GLU A 39 -11.02 7.96 -15.46
CA GLU A 39 -10.76 9.25 -14.82
C GLU A 39 -12.00 9.72 -14.06
N ASP A 40 -11.76 10.36 -12.91
CA ASP A 40 -12.81 10.98 -12.13
C ASP A 40 -13.41 12.15 -12.91
N ASN A 41 -14.73 12.11 -13.11
CA ASN A 41 -15.51 13.13 -13.79
C ASN A 41 -16.69 13.60 -12.92
N ASP A 42 -16.69 13.26 -11.63
CA ASP A 42 -17.74 13.66 -10.70
C ASP A 42 -17.61 15.14 -10.32
N GLU A 43 -18.72 15.75 -9.89
CA GLU A 43 -18.69 17.10 -9.35
C GLU A 43 -17.88 17.14 -8.04
N PRO A 44 -17.08 18.20 -7.81
CA PRO A 44 -16.28 18.30 -6.60
C PRO A 44 -17.17 18.32 -5.36
N PRO A 45 -16.74 17.70 -4.23
CA PRO A 45 -17.49 17.77 -3.00
C PRO A 45 -17.56 19.21 -2.48
N PRO A 46 -18.58 19.56 -1.67
CA PRO A 46 -18.65 20.87 -1.02
C PRO A 46 -17.50 21.06 -0.02
N ASP A 47 -17.15 22.31 0.25
CA ASP A 47 -16.12 22.66 1.23
C ASP A 47 -16.48 22.14 2.63
N ASP A 48 -15.53 21.42 3.24
CA ASP A 48 -15.62 20.98 4.64
C ASP A 48 -14.76 21.88 5.53
N ASN A 49 -15.43 22.76 6.28
CA ASN A 49 -14.80 23.66 7.24
C ASN A 49 -15.01 23.20 8.69
N SER A 50 -15.25 21.91 8.91
CA SER A 50 -15.48 21.37 10.26
C SER A 50 -14.22 21.33 11.13
N GLY A 51 -13.02 21.38 10.52
CA GLY A 51 -11.74 21.46 11.21
C GLY A 51 -11.22 20.11 11.72
N TRP A 52 -11.71 18.98 11.19
CA TRP A 52 -11.16 17.64 11.49
C TRP A 52 -9.72 17.48 10.99
N ASP A 53 -9.35 18.31 10.01
CA ASP A 53 -8.11 18.28 9.26
C ASP A 53 -7.12 19.40 9.64
N ILE A 54 -7.28 19.99 10.82
CA ILE A 54 -6.47 21.14 11.26
C ILE A 54 -4.95 20.87 11.30
N ASP A 55 -4.56 19.60 11.44
CA ASP A 55 -3.17 19.13 11.52
C ASP A 55 -2.78 18.18 10.36
N PHE A 56 -3.55 18.11 9.27
CA PHE A 56 -3.23 17.29 8.10
C PHE A 56 -2.06 17.84 7.26
#